data_AF-A0A522PU31-F1
#
_entry.id   AF-A0A522PU31-F1
#
_cell.length_a   1.000
_cell.length_b   1.000
_cell.length_c   1.000
_cell.angle_alpha   90.00
_cell.angle_beta   90.00
_cell.angle_gamma   90.00
#
_symmetry.space_group_name_H-M   'P 1'
#
loop_
_entity.id
_entity.type
_entity.pdbx_description
1 polymer ?
#
loop_
_entity_poly.entity_id
_entity_poly.type
_entity_poly.pdbx_seq_one_letter_code
_entity_poly.pdbx_strand_id
1 'polypeptide(L)'
;MPQEHNAMAPRYGMPAAAIGFRPEFLDFQRGIHVGNLEDTERITRILKLGIESRYRQPFVTERWGRGVYWQWIGYLPRANREAKPLSNRGSFGCSKFFLSVDTDEGLFKCCMQVERGFLKAPRDFPACKLERDWDWHRLMGALKPGGRMDKELRRLVMREGFRVRAGSWGEGPVYLSKPNFTGVAGIVQALKNAPAKEWAGFQLFYAMDEKEVHGSTGVDLVESMMAVFEEVTPMMNLCMQIELA
;
A
#
# COMPACT_ATOMS: atom_id res chain seq x y z
N MET A 1 -33.68 -9.96 31.03
CA MET A 1 -32.27 -9.75 31.43
C MET A 1 -31.58 -9.08 30.26
N PRO A 2 -31.15 -7.81 30.39
CA PRO A 2 -30.51 -7.10 29.28
C PRO A 2 -29.10 -7.66 29.09
N GLN A 3 -28.75 -7.96 27.84
CA GLN A 3 -27.38 -8.29 27.44
C GLN A 3 -26.51 -7.05 27.63
N GLU A 4 -25.61 -7.11 28.60
CA GLU A 4 -24.59 -6.10 28.79
C GLU A 4 -23.69 -6.00 27.56
N HIS A 5 -23.45 -4.75 27.17
CA HIS A 5 -22.56 -4.37 26.08
C HIS A 5 -21.24 -5.12 26.15
N ASN A 6 -20.93 -5.84 25.07
CA ASN A 6 -19.60 -6.35 24.80
C ASN A 6 -18.66 -5.15 24.63
N ALA A 7 -17.98 -4.77 25.73
CA ALA A 7 -16.97 -3.74 25.74
C ALA A 7 -15.87 -4.12 24.73
N MET A 8 -15.67 -3.22 23.76
CA MET A 8 -14.70 -3.28 22.67
C MET A 8 -13.45 -4.09 23.00
N ALA A 9 -13.36 -5.30 22.44
CA ALA A 9 -12.06 -5.88 22.15
C ALA A 9 -11.28 -4.86 21.29
N PRO A 10 -10.00 -4.58 21.58
CA PRO A 10 -9.25 -3.60 20.83
C PRO A 10 -9.30 -3.95 19.33
N ARG A 11 -9.86 -3.07 18.50
CA ARG A 11 -9.96 -3.26 17.05
C ARG A 11 -8.59 -3.40 16.37
N TYR A 12 -7.53 -2.99 17.07
CA TYR A 12 -6.15 -3.00 16.63
C TYR A 12 -5.25 -3.53 17.75
N GLY A 13 -4.10 -4.13 17.43
CA GLY A 13 -3.14 -4.67 18.40
C GLY A 13 -2.59 -3.69 19.45
N MET A 14 -2.99 -2.41 19.41
CA MET A 14 -2.71 -1.40 20.42
C MET A 14 -4.00 -0.63 20.79
N PRO A 15 -4.27 -0.35 22.09
CA PRO A 15 -5.37 0.53 22.49
C PRO A 15 -5.18 1.94 21.94
N ALA A 16 -6.27 2.61 21.54
CA ALA A 16 -6.21 3.99 21.02
C ALA A 16 -5.52 4.96 21.99
N ALA A 17 -5.75 4.79 23.31
CA ALA A 17 -5.10 5.59 24.36
C ALA A 17 -3.57 5.44 24.43
N ALA A 18 -3.00 4.39 23.82
CA ALA A 18 -1.56 4.16 23.76
C ALA A 18 -0.93 4.70 22.45
N ILE A 19 -1.72 5.23 21.51
CA ILE A 19 -1.22 5.80 20.26
C ILE A 19 -0.70 7.21 20.55
N GLY A 20 0.63 7.36 20.52
CA GLY A 20 1.34 8.64 20.61
C GLY A 20 1.73 9.23 19.26
N PHE A 21 1.32 8.63 18.15
CA PHE A 21 1.54 9.19 16.81
C PHE A 21 0.97 10.61 16.74
N ARG A 22 1.61 11.49 15.97
CA ARG A 22 1.13 12.87 15.77
C ARG A 22 1.17 13.26 14.30
N PRO A 23 0.28 14.14 13.82
CA PRO A 23 0.26 14.58 12.43
C PRO A 23 1.59 15.13 11.93
N GLU A 24 2.37 15.80 12.78
CA GLU A 24 3.65 16.42 12.42
C GLU A 24 4.74 15.38 12.07
N PHE A 25 4.49 14.10 12.33
CA PHE A 25 5.35 13.02 11.87
C PHE A 25 5.13 12.68 10.38
N LEU A 26 4.08 13.20 9.75
CA LEU A 26 3.92 13.22 8.30
C LEU A 26 4.37 14.60 7.81
N ASP A 27 5.67 14.76 7.59
CA ASP A 27 6.27 16.03 7.22
C ASP A 27 6.29 16.20 5.70
N PHE A 28 5.54 17.17 5.18
CA PHE A 28 5.37 17.40 3.74
C PHE A 28 6.60 18.00 3.04
N GLN A 29 7.69 18.25 3.78
CA GLN A 29 8.98 18.69 3.23
C GLN A 29 10.06 17.60 3.35
N ARG A 30 9.97 16.73 4.36
CA ARG A 30 11.03 15.77 4.73
C ARG A 30 10.61 14.32 4.58
N GLY A 31 9.32 14.02 4.61
CA GLY A 31 8.74 12.68 4.55
C GLY A 31 8.18 12.20 5.89
N ILE A 32 8.11 10.89 6.08
CA ILE A 32 7.58 10.24 7.28
C ILE A 32 8.68 10.18 8.35
N HIS A 33 8.48 10.85 9.48
CA HIS A 33 9.37 10.80 10.64
C HIS A 33 9.27 9.45 11.35
N VAL A 34 10.39 8.75 11.52
CA VAL A 34 10.41 7.39 12.07
C VAL A 34 11.55 7.13 13.08
N GLY A 35 12.55 8.00 13.13
CA GLY A 35 13.70 7.87 14.04
C GLY A 35 13.57 8.75 15.27
N ASN A 36 14.24 8.39 16.37
CA ASN A 36 14.18 9.11 17.65
C ASN A 36 12.75 9.28 18.21
N LEU A 37 11.87 8.32 17.90
CA LEU A 37 10.49 8.25 18.37
C LEU A 37 10.32 7.03 19.27
N GLU A 38 9.46 7.16 20.28
CA GLU A 38 9.01 6.04 21.11
C GLU A 38 8.20 5.02 20.29
N ASP A 39 8.08 3.80 20.79
CA ASP A 39 7.34 2.74 20.09
C ASP A 39 5.85 3.07 19.90
N THR A 40 5.28 3.85 20.82
CA THR A 40 3.91 4.38 20.75
C THR A 40 3.75 5.53 19.76
N GLU A 41 4.84 6.15 19.34
CA GLU A 41 4.89 7.26 18.39
C GLU A 41 5.26 6.79 16.97
N ARG A 42 5.90 5.62 16.85
CA ARG A 42 6.47 5.16 15.57
C ARG A 42 5.43 4.44 14.71
N ILE A 43 5.03 5.05 13.60
CA ILE A 43 4.01 4.48 12.68
C ILE A 43 4.37 3.08 12.15
N THR A 44 5.67 2.81 11.95
CA THR A 44 6.13 1.48 11.52
C THR A 44 5.79 0.39 12.55
N ARG A 45 5.90 0.70 13.84
CA ARG A 45 5.59 -0.22 14.93
C ARG A 45 4.09 -0.34 15.15
N ILE A 46 3.40 0.80 15.22
CA ILE A 46 1.96 0.90 15.47
C ILE A 46 1.19 0.11 14.41
N LEU A 47 1.38 0.42 13.13
CA LEU A 47 0.66 -0.27 12.06
C LEU A 47 1.04 -1.73 11.96
N LYS A 48 2.32 -2.07 12.11
CA LYS A 48 2.75 -3.48 12.06
C LYS A 48 2.02 -4.31 13.11
N LEU A 49 1.98 -3.85 14.36
CA LEU A 49 1.23 -4.54 15.41
C LEU A 49 -0.27 -4.59 15.12
N GLY A 50 -0.84 -3.50 14.61
CA GLY A 50 -2.24 -3.43 14.20
C GLY A 50 -2.60 -4.48 13.15
N ILE A 51 -1.86 -4.53 12.03
CA ILE A 51 -2.13 -5.44 10.92
C ILE A 51 -1.84 -6.90 11.29
N GLU A 52 -0.75 -7.18 12.01
CA GLU A 52 -0.41 -8.54 12.43
C GLU A 52 -1.45 -9.09 13.41
N SER A 53 -1.96 -8.25 14.32
CA SER A 53 -3.04 -8.61 15.24
C SER A 53 -4.35 -8.87 14.49
N ARG A 54 -4.74 -7.98 13.57
CA ARG A 54 -6.01 -8.06 12.83
C ARG A 54 -6.09 -9.30 11.93
N TYR A 55 -5.02 -9.59 11.20
CA TYR A 55 -5.00 -10.66 10.18
C TYR A 55 -4.31 -11.94 10.67
N ARG A 56 -3.77 -11.95 11.89
CA ARG A 56 -3.08 -13.11 12.49
C ARG A 56 -2.00 -13.68 11.57
N GLN A 57 -1.25 -12.79 10.93
CA GLN A 57 -0.19 -13.13 9.98
C GLN A 57 1.00 -12.22 10.23
N PRO A 58 2.25 -12.71 10.16
CA PRO A 58 3.42 -11.86 10.24
C PRO A 58 3.62 -11.02 8.97
N PHE A 59 4.04 -9.76 9.13
CA PHE A 59 4.33 -8.82 8.05
C PHE A 59 5.80 -8.39 8.05
N VAL A 60 6.34 -8.20 6.85
CA VAL A 60 7.67 -7.62 6.64
C VAL A 60 7.50 -6.12 6.39
N THR A 61 8.29 -5.30 7.09
CA THR A 61 8.35 -3.85 6.89
C THR A 61 9.51 -3.49 5.98
N GLU A 62 9.24 -2.61 5.02
CA GLU A 62 10.19 -2.14 4.03
C GLU A 62 10.19 -0.63 3.96
N ARG A 63 11.24 -0.07 3.37
CA ARG A 63 11.42 1.37 3.34
C ARG A 63 12.16 1.84 2.11
N TRP A 64 11.85 3.06 1.70
CA TRP A 64 12.70 3.89 0.87
C TRP A 64 12.91 5.24 1.57
N GLY A 65 14.17 5.63 1.70
CA GLY A 65 14.60 6.77 2.52
C GLY A 65 15.82 6.44 3.38
N ARG A 66 16.32 7.41 4.14
CA ARG A 66 17.52 7.26 5.00
C ARG A 66 17.40 8.10 6.26
N GLY A 67 18.05 7.64 7.33
CA GLY A 67 18.06 8.36 8.60
C GLY A 67 16.68 8.38 9.26
N VAL A 68 16.33 9.53 9.84
CA VAL A 68 15.13 9.74 10.66
C VAL A 68 13.85 9.97 9.84
N TYR A 69 13.95 10.36 8.57
CA TYR A 69 12.79 10.56 7.68
C TYR A 69 12.82 9.60 6.48
N TRP A 70 11.73 8.89 6.23
CA TRP A 70 11.57 7.99 5.09
C TRP A 70 10.46 8.49 4.16
N GLN A 71 10.62 8.31 2.85
CA GLN A 71 9.64 8.77 1.85
C GLN A 71 8.52 7.77 1.62
N TRP A 72 8.82 6.49 1.86
CA TRP A 72 7.90 5.40 1.59
C TRP A 72 8.15 4.26 2.58
N ILE A 73 7.05 3.68 3.09
CA ILE A 73 7.04 2.52 3.99
C ILE A 73 6.14 1.47 3.35
N GLY A 74 6.60 0.22 3.33
CA GLY A 74 5.83 -0.92 2.83
C GLY A 74 5.61 -1.98 3.90
N TYR A 75 4.46 -2.64 3.84
CA TYR A 75 4.11 -3.82 4.63
C TYR A 75 3.62 -4.91 3.68
N LEU A 76 4.24 -6.08 3.74
CA LEU A 76 3.80 -7.24 2.96
C LEU A 76 3.66 -8.48 3.84
N PRO A 77 2.66 -9.34 3.59
CA PRO A 77 2.55 -10.60 4.33
C PRO A 77 3.79 -11.45 4.09
N ARG A 78 4.44 -11.89 5.17
CA ARG A 78 5.62 -12.75 5.09
C ARG A 78 5.32 -14.04 4.30
N ALA A 79 4.17 -14.65 4.57
CA ALA A 79 3.72 -15.85 3.89
C ALA A 79 3.60 -15.66 2.36
N ASN A 80 3.13 -14.49 1.91
CA ASN A 80 3.04 -14.18 0.48
C ASN A 80 4.43 -14.09 -0.18
N ARG A 81 5.44 -13.59 0.54
CA ARG A 81 6.83 -13.59 0.06
C ARG A 81 7.40 -15.00 0.03
N GLU A 82 7.19 -15.77 1.10
CA GLU A 82 7.72 -17.14 1.23
C GLU A 82 7.10 -18.11 0.21
N ALA A 83 5.87 -17.87 -0.21
CA ALA A 83 5.19 -18.62 -1.27
C ALA A 83 5.80 -18.44 -2.68
N LYS A 84 6.81 -17.57 -2.85
CA LYS A 84 7.48 -17.27 -4.13
C LYS A 84 8.83 -18.00 -4.25
N PRO A 85 8.88 -19.20 -4.85
CA PRO A 85 10.10 -20.03 -4.82
C PRO A 85 11.31 -19.42 -5.55
N LEU A 86 11.10 -18.49 -6.49
CA LEU A 86 12.19 -17.81 -7.21
C LEU A 86 12.58 -16.48 -6.58
N SER A 87 11.61 -15.72 -6.06
CA SER A 87 11.81 -14.32 -5.68
C SER A 87 11.70 -14.03 -4.17
N ASN A 88 11.53 -15.05 -3.31
CA ASN A 88 11.36 -14.87 -1.85
C ASN A 88 12.52 -14.17 -1.11
N ARG A 89 13.70 -14.05 -1.74
CA ARG A 89 14.87 -13.34 -1.17
C ARG A 89 14.72 -11.82 -1.23
N GLY A 90 13.86 -11.33 -2.12
CA GLY A 90 13.51 -9.92 -2.24
C GLY A 90 12.02 -9.71 -2.03
N SER A 91 11.59 -8.47 -2.17
CA SER A 91 10.22 -8.06 -1.93
C SER A 91 9.60 -7.28 -3.07
N PHE A 92 10.40 -6.85 -4.04
CA PHE A 92 9.95 -6.14 -5.23
C PHE A 92 8.76 -6.84 -5.88
N GLY A 93 8.80 -8.17 -5.96
CA GLY A 93 7.72 -9.00 -6.52
C GLY A 93 6.46 -9.17 -5.66
N CYS A 94 6.39 -8.57 -4.47
CA CYS A 94 5.23 -8.69 -3.58
C CYS A 94 4.30 -7.47 -3.70
N SER A 95 3.00 -7.75 -3.59
CA SER A 95 1.98 -6.77 -3.26
C SER A 95 2.21 -6.26 -1.85
N LYS A 96 2.10 -4.95 -1.65
CA LYS A 96 2.42 -4.28 -0.40
C LYS A 96 1.31 -3.31 -0.05
N PHE A 97 0.95 -3.21 1.22
CA PHE A 97 0.34 -2.01 1.74
C PHE A 97 1.45 -0.98 1.96
N PHE A 98 1.25 0.27 1.57
CA PHE A 98 2.27 1.31 1.66
C PHE A 98 1.74 2.59 2.28
N LEU A 99 2.66 3.34 2.86
CA LEU A 99 2.51 4.75 3.22
C LEU A 99 3.56 5.54 2.45
N SER A 100 3.22 6.76 2.05
CA SER A 100 4.18 7.68 1.44
C SER A 100 3.77 9.12 1.73
N VAL A 101 4.76 9.98 1.92
CA VAL A 101 4.55 11.44 1.83
C VAL A 101 5.24 11.88 0.56
N ASP A 102 4.44 12.31 -0.40
CA ASP A 102 4.88 12.85 -1.67
C ASP A 102 5.08 14.35 -1.50
N THR A 103 6.34 14.76 -1.36
CA THR A 103 6.71 16.17 -1.10
C THR A 103 6.52 17.07 -2.33
N ASP A 104 6.54 16.49 -3.53
CA ASP A 104 6.30 17.24 -4.78
C ASP A 104 4.80 17.51 -4.96
N GLU A 105 3.96 16.51 -4.69
CA GLU A 105 2.50 16.65 -4.80
C GLU A 105 1.85 17.24 -3.54
N GLY A 106 2.57 17.32 -2.41
CA GLY A 106 2.02 17.76 -1.13
C GLY A 106 0.95 16.80 -0.60
N LEU A 107 1.13 15.48 -0.80
CA LEU A 107 0.13 14.47 -0.46
C LEU A 107 0.70 13.37 0.44
N PHE A 108 -0.02 13.06 1.51
CA PHE A 108 0.10 11.77 2.18
C PHE A 108 -0.72 10.72 1.42
N LYS A 109 -0.12 9.58 1.11
CA LYS A 109 -0.72 8.47 0.37
C LYS A 109 -0.64 7.20 1.19
N CYS A 110 -1.73 6.46 1.31
CA CYS A 110 -1.71 5.09 1.83
C CYS A 110 -2.66 4.18 1.05
N CYS A 111 -2.31 2.89 0.88
CA CYS A 111 -3.09 1.78 0.26
C CYS A 111 -2.10 0.74 -0.33
N MET A 112 -2.37 0.13 -1.48
CA MET A 112 -1.64 -1.00 -2.02
C MET A 112 -0.83 -0.68 -3.28
N GLN A 113 0.31 -1.34 -3.41
CA GLN A 113 1.23 -1.27 -4.54
C GLN A 113 1.63 -2.65 -5.02
N VAL A 114 1.73 -2.82 -6.34
CA VAL A 114 2.29 -4.01 -7.01
C VAL A 114 3.25 -3.55 -8.11
N GLU A 115 4.43 -4.16 -8.19
CA GLU A 115 5.50 -3.73 -9.09
C GLU A 115 5.80 -4.81 -10.14
N ARG A 116 6.17 -4.40 -11.35
CA ARG A 116 6.55 -5.27 -12.47
C ARG A 116 8.04 -5.63 -12.47
N GLY A 117 8.95 -4.76 -12.03
CA GLY A 117 10.38 -4.94 -12.33
C GLY A 117 10.70 -4.69 -13.80
N PHE A 118 11.90 -5.02 -14.24
CA PHE A 118 12.37 -4.89 -15.63
C PHE A 118 12.01 -6.15 -16.42
N LEU A 119 11.53 -6.01 -17.67
CA LEU A 119 11.50 -7.17 -18.59
C LEU A 119 12.89 -7.44 -19.16
N LYS A 120 13.67 -6.37 -19.35
CA LYS A 120 15.06 -6.39 -19.83
C LYS A 120 15.95 -5.72 -18.79
N ALA A 121 16.31 -6.47 -17.74
CA ALA A 121 17.14 -5.97 -16.65
C ALA A 121 18.56 -5.61 -17.14
N PRO A 122 19.18 -4.55 -16.58
CA PRO A 122 20.57 -4.24 -16.85
C PRO A 122 21.48 -5.32 -16.22
N ARG A 123 22.69 -5.49 -16.78
CA ARG A 123 23.58 -6.60 -16.42
C ARG A 123 24.12 -6.52 -15.00
N ASP A 124 24.29 -5.31 -14.49
CA ASP A 124 24.79 -4.99 -13.15
C ASP A 124 23.73 -5.14 -12.05
N PHE A 125 22.45 -5.15 -12.41
CA PHE A 125 21.36 -5.35 -11.47
C PHE A 125 20.31 -6.37 -11.95
N PRO A 126 20.69 -7.66 -12.11
CA PRO A 126 19.79 -8.70 -12.62
C PRO A 126 18.59 -8.97 -11.70
N ALA A 127 18.72 -8.67 -10.39
CA ALA A 127 17.67 -8.89 -9.39
C ALA A 127 16.40 -8.04 -9.61
N CYS A 128 16.46 -6.98 -10.44
CA CYS A 128 15.27 -6.21 -10.79
C CYS A 128 14.44 -6.83 -11.92
N LYS A 129 14.88 -7.94 -12.52
CA LYS A 129 14.13 -8.62 -13.57
C LYS A 129 12.82 -9.18 -13.02
N LEU A 130 11.73 -8.99 -13.77
CA LEU A 130 10.43 -9.62 -13.48
C LEU A 130 10.58 -11.14 -13.46
N GLU A 131 10.31 -11.77 -12.31
CA GLU A 131 10.25 -13.23 -12.19
C GLU A 131 8.81 -13.74 -12.28
N ARG A 132 8.68 -15.00 -12.72
CA ARG A 132 7.37 -15.63 -13.02
C ARG A 132 6.42 -15.76 -11.82
N ASP A 133 6.93 -15.65 -10.60
CA ASP A 133 6.19 -15.81 -9.36
C ASP A 133 5.85 -14.48 -8.67
N TRP A 134 6.14 -13.34 -9.33
CA TRP A 134 5.76 -12.02 -8.83
C TRP A 134 4.25 -11.83 -8.88
N ASP A 135 3.72 -11.13 -7.87
CA ASP A 135 2.30 -10.81 -7.75
C ASP A 135 1.79 -9.97 -8.92
N TRP A 136 2.70 -9.30 -9.64
CA TRP A 136 2.42 -8.64 -10.91
C TRP A 136 1.62 -9.52 -11.88
N HIS A 137 1.98 -10.80 -12.02
CA HIS A 137 1.28 -11.69 -12.94
C HIS A 137 -0.16 -11.96 -12.50
N ARG A 138 -0.40 -12.02 -11.19
CA ARG A 138 -1.73 -12.21 -10.62
C ARG A 138 -2.58 -10.95 -10.77
N LEU A 139 -1.99 -9.76 -10.53
CA LEU A 139 -2.63 -8.48 -10.85
C LEU A 139 -3.09 -8.43 -12.31
N MET A 140 -2.18 -8.70 -13.25
CA MET A 140 -2.50 -8.67 -14.68
C MET A 140 -3.57 -9.71 -15.06
N GLY A 141 -3.58 -10.87 -14.43
CA GLY A 141 -4.62 -11.89 -14.61
C GLY A 141 -5.97 -11.53 -13.98
N ALA A 142 -5.97 -10.71 -12.93
CA ALA A 142 -7.18 -10.28 -12.22
C ALA A 142 -7.87 -9.08 -12.89
N LEU A 143 -7.13 -8.21 -13.57
CA LEU A 143 -7.62 -7.03 -14.29
C LEU A 143 -8.46 -7.40 -15.53
N LYS A 144 -9.69 -7.87 -15.29
CA LYS A 144 -10.66 -8.27 -16.31
C LYS A 144 -11.95 -7.46 -16.18
N PRO A 145 -12.50 -6.89 -17.27
CA PRO A 145 -13.79 -6.19 -17.23
C PRO A 145 -14.88 -7.06 -16.59
N GLY A 146 -15.65 -6.50 -15.64
CA GLY A 146 -16.71 -7.21 -14.91
C GLY A 146 -16.21 -8.26 -13.89
N GLY A 147 -14.92 -8.52 -13.81
CA GLY A 147 -14.31 -9.41 -12.82
C GLY A 147 -14.28 -8.83 -11.41
N ARG A 148 -13.82 -9.63 -10.44
CA ARG A 148 -13.72 -9.22 -9.02
C ARG A 148 -12.87 -7.94 -8.85
N MET A 149 -11.73 -7.87 -9.51
CA MET A 149 -10.83 -6.71 -9.48
C MET A 149 -11.52 -5.43 -10.03
N ASP A 150 -12.24 -5.52 -11.15
CA ASP A 150 -12.97 -4.37 -11.71
C ASP A 150 -14.08 -3.88 -10.78
N LYS A 151 -14.77 -4.80 -10.09
CA LYS A 151 -15.79 -4.45 -9.09
C LYS A 151 -15.19 -3.71 -7.89
N GLU A 152 -14.09 -4.21 -7.32
CA GLU A 152 -13.40 -3.54 -6.21
C GLU A 152 -12.86 -2.17 -6.64
N LEU A 153 -12.21 -2.08 -7.80
CA LEU A 153 -11.72 -0.80 -8.31
C LEU A 153 -12.85 0.21 -8.53
N ARG A 154 -13.99 -0.22 -9.08
CA ARG A 154 -15.17 0.65 -9.23
C ARG A 154 -15.68 1.14 -7.88
N ARG A 155 -15.76 0.26 -6.88
CA ARG A 155 -16.16 0.64 -5.52
C ARG A 155 -15.20 1.67 -4.94
N LEU A 156 -13.92 1.33 -4.88
CA LEU A 156 -12.88 2.15 -4.25
C LEU A 156 -12.70 3.51 -4.96
N VAL A 157 -12.62 3.53 -6.29
CA VAL A 157 -12.36 4.77 -7.05
C VAL A 157 -13.62 5.62 -7.20
N MET A 158 -14.79 5.02 -7.47
CA MET A 158 -15.99 5.81 -7.80
C MET A 158 -16.80 6.21 -6.57
N ARG A 159 -16.69 5.47 -5.47
CA ARG A 159 -17.48 5.68 -4.24
C ARG A 159 -16.63 6.11 -3.06
N GLU A 160 -15.48 5.47 -2.84
CA GLU A 160 -14.64 5.70 -1.66
C GLU A 160 -13.51 6.72 -1.88
N GLY A 161 -13.43 7.34 -3.07
CA GLY A 161 -12.49 8.43 -3.34
C GLY A 161 -11.04 8.03 -3.61
N PHE A 162 -10.74 6.74 -3.77
CA PHE A 162 -9.40 6.28 -4.11
C PHE A 162 -8.97 6.72 -5.52
N ARG A 163 -7.66 6.81 -5.71
CA ARG A 163 -7.01 7.14 -6.97
C ARG A 163 -6.12 5.98 -7.41
N VAL A 164 -5.87 5.87 -8.70
CA VAL A 164 -4.96 4.88 -9.28
C VAL A 164 -3.80 5.61 -9.93
N ARG A 165 -2.59 5.10 -9.70
CA ARG A 165 -1.40 5.38 -10.53
C ARG A 165 -0.98 4.09 -11.21
N ALA A 166 -0.82 4.10 -12.53
CA ALA A 166 -0.43 2.92 -13.29
C ALA A 166 0.56 3.27 -14.41
N GLY A 167 1.52 2.39 -14.69
CA GLY A 167 2.51 2.57 -15.75
C GLY A 167 3.94 2.64 -15.24
N SER A 168 4.81 3.37 -15.93
CA SER A 168 6.20 3.55 -15.50
C SER A 168 6.29 4.32 -14.19
N TRP A 169 7.27 3.98 -13.35
CA TRP A 169 7.66 4.79 -12.20
C TRP A 169 8.48 6.02 -12.59
N GLY A 170 9.06 6.02 -13.78
CA GLY A 170 9.72 7.19 -14.38
C GLY A 170 8.70 8.06 -15.11
N GLU A 171 8.67 7.96 -16.43
CA GLU A 171 7.92 8.90 -17.28
C GLU A 171 6.54 8.38 -17.70
N GLY A 172 5.58 9.30 -17.77
CA GLY A 172 4.23 9.04 -18.29
C GLY A 172 3.36 8.04 -17.50
N PRO A 173 3.37 7.98 -16.16
CA PRO A 173 2.34 7.24 -15.44
C PRO A 173 0.96 7.84 -15.72
N VAL A 174 -0.07 7.00 -15.78
CA VAL A 174 -1.45 7.46 -15.81
C VAL A 174 -1.99 7.60 -14.39
N TYR A 175 -2.71 8.69 -14.14
CA TYR A 175 -3.43 8.93 -12.90
C TYR A 175 -4.93 8.89 -13.17
N LEU A 176 -5.63 7.98 -12.49
CA LEU A 176 -7.07 7.82 -12.60
C LEU A 176 -7.73 8.12 -11.26
N SER A 177 -8.88 8.76 -11.33
CA SER A 177 -9.75 9.13 -10.22
C SER A 177 -11.19 9.10 -10.73
N LYS A 178 -12.17 9.34 -9.84
CA LYS A 178 -13.59 9.31 -10.21
C LYS A 178 -13.94 10.01 -11.54
N PRO A 179 -13.42 11.20 -11.89
CA PRO A 179 -13.79 11.89 -13.12
C PRO A 179 -13.31 11.23 -14.42
N ASN A 180 -12.22 10.45 -14.38
CA ASN A 180 -11.60 9.87 -15.58
C ASN A 180 -11.45 8.34 -15.52
N PHE A 181 -12.01 7.69 -14.50
CA PHE A 181 -11.98 6.24 -14.37
C PHE A 181 -13.06 5.56 -15.24
N THR A 182 -12.64 4.95 -16.34
CA THR A 182 -13.52 4.24 -17.28
C THR A 182 -13.56 2.72 -17.06
N GLY A 183 -12.83 2.22 -16.05
CA GLY A 183 -12.70 0.80 -15.71
C GLY A 183 -11.29 0.25 -15.98
N VAL A 184 -11.14 -1.07 -15.81
CA VAL A 184 -9.81 -1.74 -15.87
C VAL A 184 -9.10 -1.68 -17.22
N ALA A 185 -9.80 -1.43 -18.34
CA ALA A 185 -9.19 -1.44 -19.67
C ALA A 185 -8.07 -0.39 -19.80
N GLY A 186 -8.31 0.83 -19.31
CA GLY A 186 -7.30 1.90 -19.30
C GLY A 186 -6.08 1.56 -18.44
N ILE A 187 -6.31 0.92 -17.29
CA ILE A 187 -5.24 0.45 -16.40
C ILE A 187 -4.39 -0.60 -17.12
N VAL A 188 -5.02 -1.64 -17.69
CA VAL A 188 -4.31 -2.71 -18.41
C VAL A 188 -3.48 -2.14 -19.55
N GLN A 189 -4.03 -1.17 -20.29
CA GLN A 189 -3.30 -0.54 -21.39
C GLN A 189 -2.07 0.23 -20.88
N ALA A 190 -2.21 1.02 -19.82
CA ALA A 190 -1.08 1.74 -19.21
C ALA A 190 0.02 0.79 -18.70
N LEU A 191 -0.38 -0.29 -18.03
CA LEU A 191 0.56 -1.29 -17.51
C LEU A 191 1.30 -2.06 -18.62
N LYS A 192 0.62 -2.35 -19.74
CA LYS A 192 1.23 -3.01 -20.92
C LYS A 192 2.16 -2.10 -21.70
N ASN A 193 1.86 -0.80 -21.76
CA ASN A 193 2.66 0.18 -22.49
C ASN A 193 3.93 0.62 -21.73
N ALA A 194 4.07 0.24 -20.46
CA ALA A 194 5.22 0.62 -19.67
C ALA A 194 6.54 0.07 -20.26
N PRO A 195 7.61 0.88 -20.37
CA PRO A 195 8.84 0.47 -21.04
C PRO A 195 9.48 -0.78 -20.43
N ALA A 196 9.94 -1.69 -21.30
CA ALA A 196 10.53 -2.98 -20.88
C ALA A 196 11.82 -2.84 -20.04
N LYS A 197 12.52 -1.70 -20.15
CA LYS A 197 13.78 -1.38 -19.47
C LYS A 197 13.57 -0.44 -18.28
N GLU A 198 12.36 -0.37 -17.74
CA GLU A 198 12.04 0.47 -16.59
C GLU A 198 11.20 -0.31 -15.57
N TRP A 199 11.23 0.19 -14.33
CA TRP A 199 10.24 -0.17 -13.35
C TRP A 199 8.87 0.35 -13.77
N ALA A 200 7.88 -0.49 -13.56
CA ALA A 200 6.48 -0.14 -13.73
C ALA A 200 5.70 -0.71 -12.56
N GLY A 201 4.50 -0.20 -12.34
CA GLY A 201 3.62 -0.80 -11.38
C GLY A 201 2.23 -0.20 -11.37
N PHE A 202 1.50 -0.64 -10.37
CA PHE A 202 0.15 -0.23 -10.06
C PHE A 202 0.10 0.18 -8.59
N GLN A 203 -0.42 1.37 -8.34
CA GLN A 203 -0.83 1.84 -7.02
C GLN A 203 -2.31 2.15 -7.08
N LEU A 204 -3.07 1.64 -6.11
CA LEU A 204 -4.31 2.24 -5.69
C LEU A 204 -3.96 3.04 -4.43
N PHE A 205 -4.50 4.24 -4.23
CA PHE A 205 -4.21 5.04 -3.04
C PHE A 205 -5.34 5.96 -2.63
N TYR A 206 -5.52 6.07 -1.31
CA TYR A 206 -6.23 7.18 -0.70
C TYR A 206 -5.21 8.29 -0.44
N ALA A 207 -5.59 9.53 -0.74
CA ALA A 207 -4.71 10.69 -0.60
C ALA A 207 -5.32 11.69 0.37
N MET A 208 -4.49 12.22 1.27
CA MET A 208 -4.81 13.32 2.16
C MET A 208 -3.82 14.45 1.90
N ASP A 209 -4.32 15.68 1.78
CA ASP A 209 -3.45 16.86 1.70
C ASP A 209 -2.91 17.26 3.08
N GLU A 210 -1.96 18.21 3.09
CA GLU A 210 -1.33 18.70 4.33
C GLU A 210 -2.34 19.27 5.33
N LYS A 211 -3.40 19.93 4.84
CA LYS A 211 -4.43 20.53 5.70
C LYS A 211 -5.29 19.44 6.34
N GLU A 212 -5.67 18.42 5.58
CA GLU A 212 -6.41 17.25 6.08
C GLU A 212 -5.61 16.50 7.15
N VAL A 213 -4.31 16.31 6.91
CA VAL A 213 -3.42 15.66 7.89
C VAL A 213 -3.30 16.48 9.16
N HIS A 214 -2.96 17.77 9.07
CA HIS A 214 -2.81 18.63 10.25
C HIS A 214 -4.13 18.92 10.97
N GLY A 215 -5.27 18.77 10.29
CA GLY A 215 -6.60 18.86 10.89
C GLY A 215 -7.04 17.61 11.67
N SER A 216 -6.30 16.51 11.54
CA SER A 216 -6.61 15.22 12.17
C SER A 216 -5.83 15.03 13.47
N THR A 217 -6.31 14.18 14.39
CA THR A 217 -5.44 13.68 15.47
C THR A 217 -4.56 12.54 14.97
N GLY A 218 -3.50 12.23 15.71
CA GLY A 218 -2.68 11.05 15.38
C GLY A 218 -3.43 9.73 15.48
N VAL A 219 -4.44 9.64 16.36
CA VAL A 219 -5.35 8.49 16.44
C VAL A 219 -6.17 8.38 15.17
N ASP A 220 -6.80 9.47 14.73
CA ASP A 220 -7.61 9.50 13.49
C ASP A 220 -6.78 9.04 12.28
N LEU A 221 -5.53 9.49 12.19
CA LEU A 221 -4.61 9.11 11.12
C LEU A 221 -4.29 7.61 11.17
N VAL A 222 -3.96 7.06 12.33
CA VAL A 222 -3.67 5.62 12.47
C VAL A 222 -4.89 4.77 12.17
N GLU A 223 -6.06 5.14 12.69
CA GLU A 223 -7.32 4.43 12.43
C GLU A 223 -7.69 4.50 10.95
N SER A 224 -7.50 5.65 10.29
CA SER A 224 -7.70 5.81 8.86
C SER A 224 -6.77 4.91 8.05
N MET A 225 -5.47 4.85 8.38
CA MET A 225 -4.53 3.95 7.71
C MET A 225 -4.92 2.48 7.86
N MET A 226 -5.39 2.08 9.05
CA MET A 226 -5.89 0.72 9.29
C MET A 226 -7.18 0.42 8.54
N ALA A 227 -8.12 1.37 8.47
CA ALA A 227 -9.34 1.26 7.69
C ALA A 227 -9.03 1.14 6.19
N VAL A 228 -8.11 1.96 5.66
CA VAL A 228 -7.66 1.84 4.27
C VAL A 228 -7.06 0.47 4.00
N PHE A 229 -6.28 -0.10 4.93
CA PHE A 229 -5.76 -1.46 4.76
C PHE A 229 -6.87 -2.52 4.70
N GLU A 230 -7.90 -2.39 5.53
CA GLU A 230 -9.08 -3.27 5.50
C GLU A 230 -9.82 -3.17 4.17
N GLU A 231 -10.05 -1.95 3.68
CA GLU A 231 -10.74 -1.68 2.43
C GLU A 231 -10.05 -2.30 1.20
N VAL A 232 -8.73 -2.37 1.23
CA VAL A 232 -7.93 -2.77 0.05
C VAL A 232 -7.51 -4.23 0.12
N THR A 233 -7.68 -4.87 1.27
CA THR A 233 -7.36 -6.30 1.49
C THR A 233 -8.04 -7.22 0.47
N PRO A 234 -9.33 -7.08 0.13
CA PRO A 234 -9.96 -7.90 -0.91
C PRO A 234 -9.22 -7.80 -2.26
N MET A 235 -8.73 -6.61 -2.60
CA MET A 235 -7.98 -6.39 -3.84
C MET A 235 -6.55 -6.94 -3.76
N MET A 236 -5.90 -6.80 -2.60
CA MET A 236 -4.60 -7.41 -2.36
C MET A 236 -4.68 -8.95 -2.47
N ASN A 237 -5.70 -9.58 -1.92
CA ASN A 237 -5.91 -11.04 -1.99
C ASN A 237 -6.02 -11.55 -3.44
N LEU A 238 -6.54 -10.73 -4.37
CA LEU A 238 -6.56 -11.06 -5.80
C LEU A 238 -5.17 -11.03 -6.45
N CYS A 239 -4.20 -10.32 -5.85
CA CYS A 239 -2.84 -10.18 -6.36
C CYS A 239 -1.85 -11.14 -5.67
N MET A 240 -2.16 -11.63 -4.47
CA MET A 240 -1.24 -12.42 -3.65
C MET A 240 -1.43 -13.93 -3.81
N GLN A 241 -0.39 -14.70 -3.47
CA GLN A 241 -0.42 -16.17 -3.42
C GLN A 241 -1.17 -16.72 -2.19
N ILE A 242 -1.44 -15.86 -1.22
CA ILE A 242 -2.15 -16.16 0.03
C ILE A 242 -3.35 -15.24 0.17
N GLU A 243 -4.27 -15.61 1.04
CA GLU A 243 -5.43 -14.79 1.41
C GLU A 243 -5.27 -14.31 2.86
N LEU A 244 -5.44 -13.01 3.07
CA LEU A 244 -5.60 -12.43 4.40
C LEU A 244 -7.08 -12.54 4.80
N ALA A 245 -7.32 -13.06 6.00
CA ALA A 245 -8.66 -13.34 6.56
C ALA A 245 -9.05 -12.37 7.68
#